data_AF-A0A2E9I0B8-F1
#
_entry.id   AF-A0A2E9I0B8-F1
#
_cell.length_a   1.000
_cell.length_b   1.000
_cell.length_c   1.000
_cell.angle_alpha   90.00
_cell.angle_beta   90.00
_cell.angle_gamma   90.00
#
_symmetry.space_group_name_H-M   'P 1'
#
loop_
_entity.id
_entity.type
_entity.pdbx_description
1 polymer ?
#
loop_
_entity_poly.entity_id
_entity_poly.type
_entity_poly.pdbx_seq_one_letter_code
_entity_poly.pdbx_strand_id
1 'polypeptide(L)'
;MHRFFWLMLCLLMASGAHEAAAQNNNFAVYFKNECWRRIQTAIHVRDMSGNWITKGWYILEPGEQAFVATTTNRIFYTYGESIAPINERINWAGTDRHYYIRGSSNTYGFRTRRMDMSNWGTWTERFTCN
;
A
#
# COMPACT_ATOMS: atom_id res chain seq x y z
N MET A 1 -44.15 -8.70 56.10
CA MET A 1 -43.44 -7.48 55.62
C MET A 1 -41.93 -7.74 55.73
N HIS A 2 -41.13 -7.09 54.86
CA HIS A 2 -39.68 -7.29 54.57
C HIS A 2 -39.41 -8.44 53.56
N ARG A 3 -39.23 -8.23 52.24
CA ARG A 3 -38.41 -7.31 51.41
C ARG A 3 -36.89 -7.47 51.63
N PHE A 4 -36.27 -8.36 50.85
CA PHE A 4 -34.86 -8.37 50.40
C PHE A 4 -34.83 -9.25 49.14
N PHE A 5 -35.06 -8.75 47.92
CA PHE A 5 -34.18 -7.96 47.06
C PHE A 5 -32.74 -8.50 46.93
N TRP A 6 -32.51 -9.20 45.81
CA TRP A 6 -31.31 -9.21 44.96
C TRP A 6 -30.01 -9.83 45.49
N LEU A 7 -29.57 -10.88 44.78
CA LEU A 7 -28.36 -10.80 43.95
C LEU A 7 -28.36 -11.94 42.94
N MET A 8 -28.75 -11.58 41.71
CA MET A 8 -28.50 -12.33 40.49
C MET A 8 -26.99 -12.58 40.40
N LEU A 9 -26.58 -13.83 40.57
CA LEU A 9 -25.23 -14.24 40.23
C LEU A 9 -25.13 -14.28 38.70
N CYS A 10 -24.85 -13.11 38.12
CA CYS A 10 -24.51 -12.98 36.72
C CYS A 10 -23.15 -13.66 36.52
N LEU A 11 -23.18 -14.95 36.16
CA LEU A 11 -22.01 -15.67 35.69
C LEU A 11 -21.65 -15.07 34.33
N LEU A 12 -20.85 -14.00 34.34
CA LEU A 12 -20.14 -13.50 33.18
C LEU A 12 -19.17 -14.59 32.73
N MET A 13 -19.64 -15.49 31.86
CA MET A 13 -18.73 -16.14 30.94
C MET A 13 -18.24 -15.04 30.01
N ALA A 14 -17.10 -14.44 30.37
CA ALA A 14 -16.29 -13.71 29.42
C ALA A 14 -15.87 -14.73 28.35
N SER A 15 -16.69 -14.83 27.29
CA SER A 15 -16.22 -15.38 26.04
C SER A 15 -15.10 -14.46 25.60
N GLY A 16 -13.86 -14.86 25.90
CA GLY A 16 -12.70 -14.36 25.21
C GLY A 16 -12.88 -14.74 23.74
N ALA A 17 -13.55 -13.87 22.99
CA ALA A 17 -13.48 -13.86 21.55
C ALA A 17 -12.02 -13.58 21.21
N HIS A 18 -11.22 -14.65 21.13
CA HIS A 18 -10.02 -14.62 20.32
C HIS A 18 -10.50 -14.40 18.90
N GLU A 19 -10.55 -13.14 18.47
CA GLU A 19 -10.53 -12.80 17.06
C GLU A 19 -9.23 -13.39 16.51
N ALA A 20 -9.32 -14.61 15.99
CA ALA A 20 -8.29 -15.11 15.11
C ALA A 20 -8.23 -14.11 13.95
N ALA A 21 -7.23 -13.22 13.98
CA ALA A 21 -7.01 -12.27 12.91
C ALA A 21 -6.99 -13.07 11.62
N ALA A 22 -7.96 -12.82 10.74
CA ALA A 22 -8.07 -13.55 9.48
C ALA A 22 -6.72 -13.42 8.76
N GLN A 23 -6.01 -14.53 8.60
CA GLN A 23 -4.74 -14.54 7.91
C GLN A 23 -5.01 -14.33 6.43
N ASN A 24 -5.01 -13.06 6.03
CA ASN A 24 -5.17 -12.67 4.64
C ASN A 24 -3.93 -13.13 3.88
N ASN A 25 -4.08 -14.11 2.99
CA ASN A 25 -3.03 -14.62 2.11
C ASN A 25 -2.70 -13.64 0.98
N ASN A 26 -2.39 -12.40 1.33
CA ASN A 26 -2.11 -11.32 0.39
C ASN A 26 -1.08 -10.33 0.96
N PHE A 27 -0.58 -9.48 0.08
CA PHE A 27 0.28 -8.36 0.40
C PHE A 27 -0.51 -7.07 0.31
N ALA A 28 -0.45 -6.26 1.36
CA ALA A 28 -0.87 -4.87 1.32
C ALA A 28 0.34 -4.00 0.95
N VAL A 29 0.25 -3.30 -0.18
CA VAL A 29 1.33 -2.47 -0.70
C VAL A 29 1.06 -1.02 -0.32
N TYR A 30 2.04 -0.42 0.35
CA TYR A 30 2.07 0.99 0.69
C TYR A 30 3.22 1.68 -0.02
N PHE A 31 2.99 2.92 -0.41
CA PHE A 31 4.03 3.84 -0.86
C PHE A 31 4.29 4.85 0.24
N LYS A 32 5.56 5.09 0.55
CA LYS A 32 5.99 6.09 1.52
C LYS A 32 6.95 7.06 0.86
N ASN A 33 6.65 8.35 0.99
CA ASN A 33 7.56 9.39 0.58
C ASN A 33 8.56 9.69 1.70
N GLU A 34 9.80 9.25 1.54
CA GLU A 34 10.92 9.61 2.40
C GLU A 34 11.83 10.65 1.73
N CYS A 35 11.38 11.21 0.61
CA CYS A 35 11.99 12.35 -0.05
C CYS A 35 11.45 13.65 0.58
N TRP A 36 12.31 14.66 0.70
CA TRP A 36 11.95 15.99 1.20
C TRP A 36 11.10 16.81 0.22
N ARG A 37 10.93 16.32 -1.01
CA ARG A 37 10.03 16.90 -2.02
C ARG A 37 8.69 16.16 -2.02
N ARG A 38 7.62 16.89 -2.37
CA ARG A 38 6.35 16.26 -2.76
C ARG A 38 6.56 15.41 -4.01
N ILE A 39 5.98 14.22 -4.03
CA ILE A 39 6.10 13.28 -5.15
C ILE A 39 4.74 12.88 -5.70
N GLN A 40 4.71 12.46 -6.96
CA GLN A 40 3.60 11.72 -7.54
C GLN A 40 4.08 10.36 -8.02
N THR A 41 3.26 9.32 -7.77
CA THR A 41 3.66 7.93 -7.96
C THR A 41 2.57 7.09 -8.61
N ALA A 42 2.97 5.96 -9.18
CA ALA A 42 2.08 4.98 -9.79
C ALA A 42 2.59 3.56 -9.56
N ILE A 43 1.65 2.61 -9.61
CA ILE A 43 1.91 1.18 -9.46
C ILE A 43 1.28 0.41 -10.62
N HIS A 44 2.04 -0.51 -11.22
CA HIS A 44 1.52 -1.56 -12.09
C HIS A 44 1.60 -2.89 -11.35
N VAL A 45 0.44 -3.49 -11.07
CA VAL A 45 0.33 -4.62 -10.14
C VAL A 45 -0.72 -5.60 -10.61
N ARG A 46 -0.52 -6.89 -10.30
CA ARG A 46 -1.54 -7.91 -10.49
C ARG A 46 -2.53 -7.86 -9.34
N ASP A 47 -3.77 -7.50 -9.61
CA ASP A 47 -4.82 -7.40 -8.59
C ASP A 47 -5.28 -8.77 -8.07
N MET A 48 -6.22 -8.77 -7.14
CA MET A 48 -6.77 -9.99 -6.53
C MET A 48 -7.60 -10.84 -7.50
N SER A 49 -8.06 -10.26 -8.62
CA SER A 49 -8.72 -10.98 -9.71
C SER A 49 -7.72 -11.59 -10.69
N GLY A 50 -6.42 -11.35 -10.50
CA GLY A 50 -5.36 -11.85 -11.35
C GLY A 50 -5.07 -10.97 -12.57
N ASN A 51 -5.67 -9.79 -12.68
CA ASN A 51 -5.47 -8.87 -13.80
C ASN A 51 -4.33 -7.90 -13.50
N TRP A 52 -3.53 -7.60 -14.52
CA TRP A 52 -2.53 -6.54 -14.44
C TRP A 52 -3.20 -5.17 -14.63
N ILE A 53 -3.09 -4.31 -13.62
CA ILE A 53 -3.69 -2.97 -13.62
C ILE A 53 -2.64 -1.92 -13.27
N THR A 54 -2.76 -0.74 -13.88
CA THR A 54 -1.97 0.44 -13.51
C THR A 54 -2.85 1.41 -12.71
N LYS A 55 -2.37 1.84 -11.56
CA LYS A 55 -3.03 2.82 -10.69
C LYS A 55 -2.10 3.98 -10.37
N GLY A 56 -2.67 5.17 -10.21
CA GLY A 56 -1.99 6.45 -10.03
C GLY A 56 -2.82 7.57 -10.66
N TRP A 57 -2.43 8.84 -10.55
CA TRP A 57 -1.30 9.36 -9.79
C TRP A 57 -1.61 9.47 -8.29
N TYR A 58 -0.75 8.91 -7.45
CA TYR A 58 -0.80 9.12 -6.00
C TYR A 58 0.16 10.24 -5.61
N ILE A 59 -0.37 11.35 -5.13
CA ILE A 59 0.44 12.46 -4.60
C ILE A 59 0.75 12.16 -3.13
N LEU A 60 2.02 12.32 -2.74
CA LEU A 60 2.48 12.13 -1.37
C LEU A 60 3.32 13.33 -0.93
N GLU A 61 2.94 13.93 0.19
CA GLU A 61 3.76 14.92 0.91
C GLU A 61 5.00 14.26 1.53
N PRO A 62 6.06 15.03 1.85
CA PRO A 62 7.20 14.49 2.60
C PRO A 62 6.76 13.80 3.90
N GLY A 63 7.19 12.54 4.07
CA GLY A 63 6.84 11.70 5.22
C GLY A 63 5.51 10.95 5.09
N GLU A 64 4.67 11.27 4.09
CA GLU A 64 3.36 10.64 3.92
C GLU A 64 3.48 9.19 3.45
N GLN A 65 2.53 8.37 3.90
CA GLN A 65 2.38 6.98 3.48
C GLN A 65 0.94 6.71 3.05
N ALA A 66 0.76 6.08 1.88
CA ALA A 66 -0.55 5.70 1.36
C ALA A 66 -0.62 4.22 0.98
N PHE A 67 -1.77 3.61 1.24
CA PHE A 67 -2.12 2.29 0.69
C PHE A 67 -2.43 2.42 -0.80
N VAL A 68 -1.84 1.57 -1.64
CA VAL A 68 -1.99 1.65 -3.11
C VAL A 68 -2.53 0.37 -3.75
N ALA A 69 -2.32 -0.80 -3.13
CA ALA A 69 -2.82 -2.05 -3.69
C ALA A 69 -2.85 -3.21 -2.67
N THR A 70 -3.75 -4.15 -2.92
CA THR A 70 -3.64 -5.53 -2.41
C THR A 70 -3.27 -6.45 -3.57
N THR A 71 -2.36 -7.41 -3.34
CA THR A 71 -1.94 -8.38 -4.36
C THR A 71 -1.47 -9.68 -3.73
N THR A 72 -1.59 -10.80 -4.43
CA THR A 72 -0.90 -12.05 -4.08
C THR A 72 0.44 -12.21 -4.80
N ASN A 73 0.74 -11.32 -5.76
CA ASN A 73 1.96 -11.36 -6.55
C ASN A 73 3.09 -10.60 -5.87
N ARG A 74 4.25 -11.23 -5.73
CA ARG A 74 5.45 -10.63 -5.13
C ARG A 74 6.16 -9.65 -6.05
N ILE A 75 5.80 -9.65 -7.33
CA ILE A 75 6.38 -8.77 -8.34
C ILE A 75 5.34 -7.73 -8.73
N PHE A 76 5.74 -6.47 -8.64
CA PHE A 76 5.00 -5.32 -9.11
C PHE A 76 5.97 -4.30 -9.68
N TYR A 77 5.44 -3.25 -10.32
CA TYR A 77 6.27 -2.22 -10.92
C TYR A 77 5.85 -0.87 -10.40
N THR A 78 6.80 0.04 -10.22
CA THR A 78 6.54 1.38 -9.70
C THR A 78 7.13 2.45 -10.60
N TYR A 79 6.46 3.59 -10.63
CA TYR A 79 6.98 4.83 -11.17
C TYR A 79 6.80 5.92 -10.12
N GLY A 80 7.74 6.86 -10.06
CA GLY A 80 7.58 8.05 -9.26
C GLY A 80 8.39 9.21 -9.80
N GLU A 81 7.92 10.42 -9.54
CA GLU A 81 8.66 11.64 -9.80
C GLU A 81 8.35 12.72 -8.76
N SER A 82 9.32 13.59 -8.48
CA SER A 82 9.07 14.78 -7.67
C SER A 82 8.23 15.78 -8.45
N ILE A 83 7.29 16.45 -7.79
CA ILE A 83 6.51 17.54 -8.39
C ILE A 83 7.40 18.80 -8.41
N ALA A 84 8.08 19.01 -9.54
CA ALA A 84 9.04 20.09 -9.75
C ALA A 84 9.14 20.43 -11.26
N PRO A 85 9.74 21.58 -11.63
CA PRO A 85 10.16 21.85 -13.01
C PRO A 85 11.00 20.71 -13.60
N ILE A 86 10.91 20.52 -14.91
CA ILE A 86 11.49 19.35 -15.61
C ILE A 86 13.00 19.19 -15.32
N ASN A 87 13.74 20.29 -15.32
CA ASN A 87 15.19 20.34 -15.09
C ASN A 87 15.60 20.03 -13.64
N GLU A 88 14.65 19.99 -12.71
CA GLU A 88 14.90 19.70 -11.29
C GLU A 88 14.22 18.41 -10.83
N ARG A 89 13.56 17.69 -11.73
CA ARG A 89 12.74 16.54 -11.38
C ARG A 89 13.62 15.36 -11.00
N ILE A 90 13.41 14.86 -9.78
CA ILE A 90 13.94 13.57 -9.33
C ILE A 90 12.99 12.49 -9.83
N ASN A 91 13.53 11.44 -10.45
CA ASN A 91 12.76 10.36 -11.04
C ASN A 91 13.13 9.01 -10.42
N TRP A 92 12.12 8.25 -10.01
CA TRP A 92 12.23 6.84 -9.66
C TRP A 92 11.61 6.01 -10.79
N ALA A 93 12.31 5.98 -11.91
CA ALA A 93 11.90 5.32 -13.15
C ALA A 93 12.79 4.12 -13.51
N GLY A 94 12.28 3.21 -14.33
CA GLY A 94 13.00 2.09 -14.93
C GLY A 94 13.06 2.22 -16.45
N THR A 95 13.85 1.40 -17.13
CA THR A 95 14.09 1.51 -18.57
C THR A 95 13.35 0.48 -19.42
N ASP A 96 12.93 -0.64 -18.82
CA ASP A 96 12.58 -1.83 -19.63
C ASP A 96 11.08 -2.01 -19.82
N ARG A 97 10.27 -1.52 -18.87
CA ARG A 97 8.81 -1.75 -18.85
C ARG A 97 8.07 -0.43 -18.87
N HIS A 98 7.28 -0.23 -19.92
CA HIS A 98 6.55 1.00 -20.13
C HIS A 98 5.05 0.78 -20.01
N TYR A 99 4.39 1.60 -19.19
CA TYR A 99 2.93 1.52 -18.99
C TYR A 99 2.30 2.91 -19.05
N TYR A 100 1.03 2.95 -19.49
CA TYR A 100 0.20 4.14 -19.35
C TYR A 100 -0.29 4.28 -17.91
N ILE A 101 -0.27 5.52 -17.41
CA ILE A 101 -0.94 5.91 -16.18
C ILE A 101 -2.23 6.63 -16.59
N ARG A 102 -3.35 6.31 -15.92
CA ARG A 102 -4.65 6.91 -16.25
C ARG A 102 -4.55 8.44 -16.21
N GLY A 103 -5.02 9.09 -17.28
CA GLY A 103 -4.96 10.54 -17.45
C GLY A 103 -3.69 11.06 -18.14
N SER A 104 -2.74 10.19 -18.50
CA SER A 104 -1.59 10.53 -19.34
C SER A 104 -1.73 10.00 -20.76
N SER A 105 -1.26 10.79 -21.73
CA SER A 105 -1.08 10.39 -23.14
C SER A 105 0.27 9.72 -23.42
N ASN A 106 1.22 9.80 -22.47
CA ASN A 106 2.53 9.17 -22.56
C ASN A 106 2.60 7.87 -21.75
N THR A 107 3.54 7.01 -22.13
CA THR A 107 4.00 5.89 -21.31
C THR A 107 5.15 6.32 -20.42
N TYR A 108 5.32 5.62 -19.29
CA TYR A 108 6.40 5.86 -18.34
C TYR A 108 7.14 4.57 -18.09
N GLY A 109 8.45 4.67 -17.88
CA GLY A 109 9.30 3.53 -17.55
C GLY A 109 9.20 3.17 -16.07
N PHE A 110 8.59 2.02 -15.76
CA PHE A 110 8.42 1.55 -14.38
C PHE A 110 9.60 0.68 -13.94
N ARG A 111 10.01 0.81 -12.68
CA ARG A 111 10.99 -0.04 -12.00
C ARG A 111 10.35 -1.34 -11.55
N THR A 112 11.03 -2.46 -11.74
CA THR A 112 10.60 -3.74 -11.16
C THR A 112 10.89 -3.77 -9.67
N ARG A 113 9.90 -4.18 -8.87
CA ARG A 113 10.01 -4.41 -7.44
C ARG A 113 9.65 -5.85 -7.10
N ARG A 114 10.42 -6.44 -6.20
CA ARG A 114 10.20 -7.79 -5.68
C ARG A 114 10.12 -7.70 -4.16
N MET A 115 9.02 -8.20 -3.59
CA MET A 115 8.87 -8.32 -2.14
C MET A 115 9.71 -9.50 -1.64
N ASP A 116 10.68 -9.22 -0.77
CA ASP A 116 11.64 -10.16 -0.20
C ASP A 116 11.24 -10.68 1.20
N MET A 117 9.94 -10.68 1.49
CA MET A 117 9.37 -11.19 2.75
C MET A 117 8.95 -12.66 2.63
N SER A 118 9.16 -13.51 3.63
CA SER A 118 8.71 -14.92 3.56
C SER A 118 7.19 -15.06 3.69
N ASN A 119 6.58 -14.28 4.57
CA ASN A 119 5.15 -14.35 4.90
C ASN A 119 4.33 -13.28 4.19
N TRP A 120 3.01 -13.48 4.14
CA TRP A 120 2.02 -12.46 3.76
C TRP A 120 2.05 -11.27 4.73
N GLY A 121 1.62 -10.09 4.28
CA GLY A 121 1.60 -8.89 5.12
C GLY A 121 1.84 -7.59 4.38
N THR A 122 2.33 -6.58 5.10
CA THR A 122 2.52 -5.24 4.55
C THR A 122 3.89 -5.08 3.90
N TRP A 123 3.91 -4.69 2.63
CA TRP A 123 5.10 -4.19 1.94
C TRP A 123 5.04 -2.66 1.88
N THR A 124 6.15 -1.98 2.19
CA THR A 124 6.27 -0.53 2.04
C THR A 124 7.40 -0.18 1.08
N GLU A 125 7.04 0.29 -0.12
CA GLU A 125 7.98 0.86 -1.07
C GLU A 125 8.31 2.30 -0.66
N ARG A 126 9.60 2.60 -0.49
CA ARG A 126 10.09 3.90 -0.03
C ARG A 126 10.74 4.65 -1.19
N PHE A 127 10.37 5.92 -1.34
CA PHE A 127 10.94 6.84 -2.32
C PHE A 127 11.84 7.84 -1.59
N THR A 128 13.15 7.83 -1.85
CA THR A 128 14.15 8.71 -1.22
C THR A 128 14.82 9.61 -2.27
N CYS A 129 15.22 10.84 -1.91
CA CYS A 129 15.82 11.80 -2.87
C CYS A 129 17.32 11.57 -3.19
N ASN A 130 17.84 10.35 -3.06
CA ASN A 130 19.27 10.06 -3.17
C ASN A 130 19.85 10.45 -4.53
#